data_AF-A0A7C5Q9J1-F1
#
_entry.id   AF-A0A7C5Q9J1-F1
#
_cell.length_a   1.000
_cell.length_b   1.000
_cell.length_c   1.000
_cell.angle_alpha   90.00
_cell.angle_beta   90.00
_cell.angle_gamma   90.00
#
_symmetry.space_group_name_H-M   'P 1'
#
loop_
_entity.id
_entity.type
_entity.pdbx_description
1 polymer ?
#
loop_
_entity_poly.entity_id
_entity_poly.type
_entity_poly.pdbx_seq_one_letter_code
_entity_poly.pdbx_strand_id
1 'polypeptide(L)'
;MPGKTPIDKAVEKYQTAAVVAAILVHFFIFVTAIVVLVVLRQPLSVFVMTHAGLQAAAILNAIFGHRVYRRYLTAKLEKNILIK
;
A
#
# COMPACT_ATOMS: atom_id res chain seq x y z
N MET A 1 17.25 14.91 -20.86
CA MET A 1 16.85 14.60 -19.46
C MET A 1 17.54 13.30 -19.08
N PRO A 2 18.36 13.24 -18.02
CA PRO A 2 19.11 12.02 -17.67
C PRO A 2 18.13 10.87 -17.45
N GLY A 3 18.38 9.74 -18.13
CA GLY A 3 17.50 8.58 -18.14
C GLY A 3 17.32 7.99 -16.74
N LYS A 4 16.06 7.73 -16.34
CA LYS A 4 15.72 7.08 -15.08
C LYS A 4 16.52 5.80 -14.90
N THR A 5 17.16 5.64 -13.74
CA THR A 5 17.95 4.43 -13.43
C THR A 5 17.04 3.20 -13.37
N PRO A 6 17.58 1.97 -13.51
CA PRO A 6 16.78 0.75 -13.39
C PRO A 6 16.01 0.65 -12.06
N ILE A 7 16.58 1.23 -11.00
CA ILE A 7 15.97 1.27 -9.66
C ILE A 7 14.78 2.23 -9.64
N ASP A 8 14.89 3.40 -10.27
CA ASP A 8 13.78 4.37 -10.31
C ASP A 8 12.57 3.80 -11.06
N LYS A 9 12.80 3.05 -12.15
CA LYS A 9 11.73 2.35 -12.87
C LYS A 9 11.05 1.27 -12.02
N ALA A 10 11.80 0.55 -11.20
CA ALA A 10 11.26 -0.48 -10.31
C ALA A 10 10.43 0.13 -9.17
N VAL A 11 10.90 1.24 -8.58
CA VAL A 11 10.16 1.98 -7.53
C VAL A 11 8.87 2.57 -8.09
N GLU A 12 8.90 3.15 -9.29
CA GLU A 12 7.72 3.69 -9.97
C GLU A 12 6.69 2.60 -10.25
N LYS A 13 7.10 1.42 -10.74
CA LYS A 13 6.21 0.28 -10.96
C LYS A 13 5.57 -0.22 -9.65
N TYR A 14 6.33 -0.24 -8.56
CA TYR A 14 5.81 -0.59 -7.24
C TYR A 14 4.81 0.45 -6.74
N GLN A 15 5.09 1.75 -6.89
CA GLN A 15 4.16 2.81 -6.51
C GLN A 15 2.84 2.71 -7.29
N THR A 16 2.90 2.50 -8.61
CA THR A 16 1.70 2.32 -9.43
C THR A 16 0.90 1.10 -8.98
N ALA A 17 1.55 -0.04 -8.71
CA ALA A 17 0.88 -1.24 -8.21
C ALA A 17 0.26 -1.02 -6.82
N ALA A 18 0.95 -0.30 -5.93
CA ALA A 18 0.45 0.04 -4.60
C ALA A 18 -0.78 0.96 -4.67
N VAL A 19 -0.80 1.93 -5.59
CA VAL A 19 -1.96 2.80 -5.83
C VAL A 19 -3.14 1.99 -6.37
N VAL A 20 -2.92 1.14 -7.37
CA VAL A 20 -3.97 0.27 -7.92
C VAL A 20 -4.53 -0.66 -6.84
N ALA A 21 -3.67 -1.27 -6.03
CA ALA A 21 -4.08 -2.10 -4.90
C ALA A 21 -4.89 -1.31 -3.86
N ALA A 22 -4.49 -0.07 -3.54
CA ALA A 22 -5.22 0.79 -2.62
C ALA A 22 -6.62 1.14 -3.12
N ILE A 23 -6.78 1.39 -4.43
CA ILE A 23 -8.08 1.65 -5.07
C ILE A 23 -8.97 0.40 -4.98
N LEU A 24 -8.44 -0.77 -5.31
CA LEU A 24 -9.19 -2.03 -5.22
C LEU A 24 -9.64 -2.31 -3.78
N VAL A 25 -8.75 -2.15 -2.80
CA VAL A 25 -9.07 -2.33 -1.37
C VAL A 25 -10.18 -1.38 -0.92
N HIS A 26 -10.12 -0.09 -1.31
CA HIS A 26 -11.19 0.85 -0.98
C HIS A 26 -12.54 0.43 -1.58
N PHE A 27 -12.54 -0.03 -2.83
CA PHE A 27 -13.78 -0.49 -3.49
C PHE A 27 -14.37 -1.71 -2.76
N PHE A 28 -13.54 -2.68 -2.37
CA PHE A 28 -13.99 -3.84 -1.60
C PHE A 28 -14.54 -3.44 -0.23
N ILE A 29 -13.87 -2.55 0.51
CA ILE A 29 -14.35 -2.10 1.82
C ILE A 29 -15.70 -1.40 1.68
N PHE A 30 -15.93 -0.65 0.61
CA PHE A 30 -17.22 -0.03 0.33
C PHE A 30 -18.33 -1.07 0.10
N VAL A 31 -18.06 -2.11 -0.69
CA VAL A 31 -19.01 -3.22 -0.90
C VAL A 31 -19.28 -3.96 0.42
N THR A 32 -18.23 -4.26 1.20
CA THR A 32 -18.35 -4.89 2.52
C THR A 32 -19.15 -4.02 3.49
N ALA A 33 -19.01 -2.69 3.44
CA ALA A 33 -19.80 -1.75 4.22
C ALA A 33 -21.29 -1.93 3.99
N ILE A 34 -21.69 -1.98 2.72
CA ILE A 34 -23.10 -2.14 2.32
C ILE A 34 -23.63 -3.46 2.87
N VAL A 35 -22.89 -4.55 2.71
CA VAL A 35 -23.31 -5.86 3.23
C VAL A 35 -23.43 -5.84 4.75
N VAL A 36 -22.44 -5.29 5.45
CA VAL A 36 -22.37 -5.29 6.92
C VAL A 36 -23.46 -4.39 7.55
N LEU A 37 -23.73 -3.22 6.96
CA LEU A 37 -24.71 -2.27 7.48
C LEU A 37 -26.15 -2.61 7.05
N VAL A 38 -26.36 -3.01 5.79
CA VAL A 38 -27.69 -3.26 5.24
C VAL A 38 -28.17 -4.67 5.55
N VAL A 39 -27.31 -5.68 5.36
CA VAL A 39 -27.69 -7.10 5.53
C VAL A 39 -27.50 -7.55 6.97
N LEU A 40 -26.32 -7.30 7.55
CA LEU A 40 -26.00 -7.77 8.91
C LEU A 40 -26.42 -6.81 10.02
N ARG A 41 -26.87 -5.59 9.68
CA ARG A 41 -27.26 -4.53 10.64
C ARG A 41 -26.23 -4.30 11.75
N GLN A 42 -24.95 -4.45 11.44
CA GLN A 42 -23.90 -4.20 12.44
C GLN A 42 -23.86 -2.72 12.83
N PRO A 43 -23.35 -2.41 14.04
CA PRO A 43 -23.26 -1.05 14.51
C PRO A 43 -22.37 -0.22 13.57
N LEU A 44 -22.88 0.92 13.12
CA LEU A 44 -22.16 1.85 12.24
C LEU A 44 -20.78 2.23 12.80
N SER A 45 -20.66 2.30 14.13
CA SER A 45 -19.39 2.59 14.82
C SER A 45 -18.29 1.58 14.52
N VAL A 46 -18.60 0.29 14.42
CA VAL A 46 -17.63 -0.77 14.12
C VAL A 46 -17.13 -0.62 12.68
N PHE A 47 -18.04 -0.32 11.75
CA PHE A 47 -17.67 -0.05 10.36
C PHE A 47 -16.78 1.19 10.23
N VAL A 48 -17.15 2.30 10.88
CA VAL A 48 -16.36 3.54 10.82
C VAL A 48 -14.98 3.36 11.42
N MET A 49 -14.87 2.68 12.57
CA MET A 49 -13.57 2.41 13.19
C MET A 49 -12.67 1.53 12.32
N THR A 50 -13.21 0.46 11.74
CA THR A 50 -12.44 -0.43 10.86
C THR A 50 -12.04 0.27 9.55
N HIS A 51 -12.93 1.07 8.96
CA HIS A 51 -12.63 1.84 7.76
C HIS A 51 -11.55 2.90 8.02
N ALA A 52 -11.68 3.69 9.08
CA ALA A 52 -10.70 4.71 9.45
C ALA A 52 -9.32 4.08 9.77
N GLY A 53 -9.29 2.92 10.45
CA GLY A 53 -8.06 2.20 10.74
C GLY A 53 -7.34 1.71 9.47
N LEU A 54 -8.08 1.11 8.54
CA LEU A 54 -7.53 0.67 7.26
C LEU A 54 -7.06 1.85 6.39
N GLN A 55 -7.79 2.96 6.42
CA GLN A 55 -7.42 4.18 5.70
C GLN A 55 -6.12 4.78 6.27
N ALA A 56 -5.99 4.85 7.60
CA ALA A 56 -4.75 5.28 8.25
C ALA A 56 -3.57 4.37 7.89
N ALA A 57 -3.76 3.05 7.91
CA ALA A 57 -2.72 2.08 7.52
C ALA A 57 -2.30 2.25 6.05
N ALA A 58 -3.26 2.50 5.14
CA ALA A 58 -2.97 2.75 3.73
C ALA A 58 -2.17 4.04 3.53
N ILE A 59 -2.52 5.11 4.23
CA ILE A 59 -1.77 6.39 4.20
C ILE A 59 -0.34 6.18 4.71
N LEU A 60 -0.18 5.49 5.85
CA LEU A 60 1.14 5.15 6.38
C LEU A 60 1.96 4.34 5.36
N ASN A 61 1.35 3.33 4.73
CA ASN A 61 2.03 2.55 3.70
C ASN A 61 2.39 3.38 2.46
N ALA A 62 1.56 4.33 2.04
CA ALA A 62 1.88 5.21 0.91
C ALA A 62 3.07 6.14 1.23
N ILE A 63 3.10 6.71 2.45
CA ILE A 63 4.16 7.63 2.89
C ILE A 63 5.47 6.89 3.13
N PHE A 64 5.43 5.76 3.85
CA PHE A 64 6.63 5.07 4.33
C PHE A 64 7.02 3.86 3.48
N GLY A 65 6.06 3.21 2.80
CA GLY A 65 6.29 1.96 2.08
C GLY A 65 7.36 2.07 1.00
N HIS A 66 7.37 3.16 0.22
CA HIS A 66 8.40 3.38 -0.79
C HIS A 66 9.80 3.56 -0.18
N ARG A 67 9.92 4.22 0.99
CA ARG A 67 11.20 4.44 1.68
C ARG A 67 11.74 3.14 2.27
N VAL A 68 10.85 2.34 2.87
CA VAL A 68 11.20 1.01 3.42
C VAL A 68 11.62 0.08 2.30
N TYR A 69 10.87 0.04 1.20
CA TYR A 69 11.20 -0.79 0.04
C TYR A 69 12.53 -0.39 -0.60
N ARG A 70 12.80 0.93 -0.72
CA ARG A 70 14.08 1.44 -1.22
C ARG A 70 15.25 1.02 -0.31
N ARG A 71 15.13 1.21 1.01
CA ARG A 71 16.15 0.75 1.98
C ARG A 71 16.40 -0.75 1.90
N TYR A 72 15.34 -1.55 1.79
CA TYR A 72 15.46 -3.00 1.64
C TYR A 72 16.23 -3.39 0.37
N LEU A 73 15.90 -2.77 -0.77
CA LEU A 73 16.59 -3.02 -2.04
C LEU A 73 18.06 -2.60 -1.99
N THR A 74 18.37 -1.43 -1.39
CA THR A 74 19.76 -0.96 -1.24
C THR A 74 20.57 -1.93 -0.39
N ALA A 75 20.06 -2.36 0.78
CA ALA A 75 20.73 -3.33 1.64
C ALA A 75 20.91 -4.71 0.96
N LYS A 76 19.93 -5.15 0.17
CA LYS A 76 20.01 -6.41 -0.58
C LYS A 76 21.06 -6.35 -1.70
N LEU A 77 21.21 -5.19 -2.35
CA LEU A 77 22.21 -4.97 -3.40
C LEU A 77 23.62 -4.94 -2.78
N GLU A 78 23.79 -4.22 -1.67
CA GLU A 78 25.05 -4.12 -0.92
C GLU A 78 25.52 -5.50 -0.44
N LYS A 79 24.60 -6.31 0.09
CA LYS A 79 24.89 -7.68 0.52
C LYS A 79 25.27 -8.61 -0.66
N ASN A 80 24.74 -8.40 -1.85
CA ASN A 80 25.14 -9.17 -3.04
C ASN A 80 26.51 -8.76 -3.58
N ILE A 81 26.89 -7.48 -3.43
CA ILE A 81 28.22 -7.00 -3.82
C ILE A 81 29.29 -7.52 -2.85
N LEU A 82 28.97 -7.64 -1.56
CA LEU A 82 29.90 -8.12 -0.52
C LEU A 82 30.17 -9.63 -0.55
N ILE A 83 29.31 -10.42 -1.19
CA ILE A 83 29.41 -11.89 -1.27
C ILE A 83 30.05 -12.36 -2.59
N LYS A 84 30.30 -11.45 -3.53
CA LYS A 84 30.86 -11.75 -4.85
C LYS A 84 32.34 -11.39 -4.92
#